data_AF-A0A928YT82-F1
#
_entry.id   AF-A0A928YT82-F1
#
_cell.length_a   1.000
_cell.length_b   1.000
_cell.length_c   1.000
_cell.angle_alpha   90.00
_cell.angle_beta   90.00
_cell.angle_gamma   90.00
#
_symmetry.space_group_name_H-M   'P 1'
#
loop_
_entity.id
_entity.type
_entity.pdbx_description
1 polymer ?
#
loop_
_entity_poly.entity_id
_entity_poly.type
_entity_poly.pdbx_seq_one_letter_code
_entity_poly.pdbx_strand_id
1 'polypeptide(L)'
;MKNPITAILRSKASTGIKWIAFSLMVVLVSAMPSMLYALFGPGDGSSMTLTLIFAVGALLGHIGFLIGLLLLLRDAFFNKK
;
A
#
# COMPACT_ATOMS: atom_id res chain seq x y z
N MET A 1 -0.49 19.44 -5.81
CA MET A 1 -0.63 18.61 -4.60
C MET A 1 0.78 18.32 -4.07
N LYS A 2 1.18 18.79 -2.88
CA LYS A 2 2.61 18.78 -2.49
C LYS A 2 3.13 17.44 -1.95
N ASN A 3 2.30 16.58 -1.35
CA ASN A 3 2.71 15.24 -0.87
C ASN A 3 1.47 14.34 -0.61
N PRO A 4 1.35 13.16 -1.23
CA PRO A 4 0.22 12.24 -1.03
C PRO A 4 0.09 11.72 0.41
N ILE A 5 1.20 11.51 1.12
CA ILE A 5 1.21 11.10 2.54
C ILE A 5 0.54 12.19 3.38
N THR A 6 0.94 13.45 3.20
CA THR A 6 0.37 14.58 3.92
C THR A 6 -1.11 14.77 3.61
N ALA A 7 -1.53 14.49 2.36
CA ALA A 7 -2.93 14.55 1.97
C ALA A 7 -3.78 13.49 2.70
N ILE A 8 -3.30 12.25 2.80
CA ILE A 8 -3.99 11.17 3.54
C ILE A 8 -4.09 11.53 5.03
N LEU A 9 -2.99 11.96 5.66
CA LEU A 9 -2.96 12.32 7.08
C LEU A 9 -3.95 13.44 7.41
N ARG A 10 -4.00 14.49 6.58
CA ARG A 10 -4.86 15.66 6.76
C ARG A 10 -6.31 15.43 6.35
N SER A 11 -6.62 14.32 5.69
CA SER A 11 -8.01 14.02 5.31
C SER A 11 -8.90 13.80 6.54
N LYS A 12 -10.18 14.16 6.42
CA LYS A 12 -11.23 13.88 7.42
C LYS A 12 -11.70 12.42 7.38
N ALA A 13 -11.05 11.56 6.58
CA ALA A 13 -11.40 10.16 6.47
C ALA A 13 -11.16 9.41 7.79
N SER A 14 -11.90 8.32 8.01
CA SER A 14 -11.72 7.46 9.17
C SER A 14 -10.32 6.84 9.19
N THR A 15 -9.88 6.44 10.39
CA THR A 15 -8.56 5.83 10.60
C THR A 15 -8.38 4.57 9.75
N GLY A 16 -9.44 3.75 9.59
CA GLY A 16 -9.40 2.58 8.71
C GLY A 16 -9.11 2.91 7.25
N ILE A 17 -9.75 3.95 6.70
CA ILE A 17 -9.51 4.41 5.32
C ILE A 17 -8.07 4.90 5.14
N LYS A 18 -7.51 5.59 6.14
CA LYS A 18 -6.11 6.04 6.10
C LYS A 18 -5.13 4.86 6.04
N TRP A 19 -5.38 3.80 6.82
CA TRP A 19 -4.57 2.57 6.77
C TRP A 19 -4.69 1.83 5.43
N ILE A 20 -5.89 1.78 4.84
CA ILE A 20 -6.11 1.25 3.49
C ILE A 20 -5.31 2.07 2.46
N ALA A 21 -5.32 3.39 2.56
CA ALA A 21 -4.56 4.23 1.63
C ALA A 21 -3.04 4.01 1.77
N PHE A 22 -2.52 3.94 3.01
CA PHE A 22 -1.09 3.69 3.24
C PHE A 22 -0.65 2.30 2.80
N SER A 23 -1.45 1.27 3.04
CA SER A 23 -1.14 -0.08 2.56
C SER A 23 -1.03 -0.16 1.05
N LEU A 24 -1.96 0.47 0.33
CA LEU A 24 -1.90 0.57 -1.13
C LEU A 24 -0.65 1.31 -1.60
N MET A 25 -0.24 2.38 -0.90
CA MET A 25 1.02 3.07 -1.21
C MET A 25 2.23 2.16 -1.03
N VAL A 26 2.27 1.34 0.02
CA VAL A 26 3.37 0.38 0.24
C VAL A 26 3.46 -0.61 -0.91
N VAL A 27 2.34 -1.18 -1.36
CA VAL A 27 2.31 -2.11 -2.52
C VAL A 27 2.81 -1.41 -3.79
N LEU A 28 2.38 -0.18 -4.04
CA LEU A 28 2.81 0.57 -5.23
C LEU A 28 4.30 0.87 -5.20
N VAL A 29 4.83 1.29 -4.04
CA VAL A 29 6.25 1.57 -3.86
C VAL A 29 7.09 0.29 -4.00
N SER A 30 6.59 -0.86 -3.53
CA SER A 30 7.31 -2.13 -3.69
C SER A 30 7.22 -2.70 -5.09
N ALA A 31 6.16 -2.42 -5.84
CA ALA A 31 5.99 -2.83 -7.24
C ALA A 31 6.79 -1.94 -8.21
N MET A 32 7.00 -0.67 -7.87
CA MET A 32 7.63 0.32 -8.74
C MET A 32 9.03 -0.11 -9.25
N PRO A 33 9.96 -0.63 -8.41
CA PRO A 33 11.24 -1.13 -8.90
C PRO A 33 11.10 -2.25 -9.94
N SER A 34 10.20 -3.20 -9.69
CA SER A 34 9.95 -4.33 -10.59
C SER A 34 9.34 -3.86 -11.92
N MET A 35 8.44 -2.87 -11.89
CA MET A 35 7.89 -2.26 -13.10
C MET A 35 8.95 -1.48 -13.90
N LEU A 36 9.80 -0.72 -13.22
CA LEU A 36 10.89 0.01 -13.88
C LEU A 36 11.90 -0.95 -14.51
N TYR A 37 12.24 -2.04 -13.83
CA TYR A 37 13.11 -3.07 -14.36
C TYR A 37 12.48 -3.77 -15.58
N ALA A 38 11.18 -4.05 -15.54
CA ALA A 38 10.50 -4.65 -16.69
C ALA A 38 10.48 -3.73 -17.94
N LEU A 39 10.55 -2.40 -17.75
CA LEU A 39 10.48 -1.42 -18.84
C LEU A 39 11.87 -1.04 -19.39
N PHE A 40 12.89 -0.95 -18.52
CA PHE A 40 14.22 -0.46 -18.88
C PHE A 40 15.35 -1.46 -18.65
N GLY A 41 15.05 -2.59 -18.00
CA GLY A 41 16.05 -3.60 -17.66
C GLY A 41 16.51 -4.41 -18.88
N PRO A 42 17.67 -5.07 -18.77
CA PRO A 42 18.14 -5.99 -19.79
C PRO A 42 17.15 -7.16 -19.95
N GLY A 43 17.15 -7.78 -21.14
CA GLY A 43 16.28 -8.92 -21.45
C GLY A 43 16.67 -10.24 -20.76
N ASP A 44 17.49 -10.20 -19.72
CA ASP A 44 18.10 -11.35 -19.03
C ASP A 44 17.21 -12.01 -17.97
N GLY A 45 15.92 -11.67 -17.93
CA GLY A 45 14.91 -12.28 -17.06
C GLY A 45 14.73 -11.56 -15.72
N SER A 46 13.71 -11.93 -14.94
CA SER A 46 13.40 -11.21 -13.70
C SER A 46 14.47 -11.42 -12.64
N SER A 47 14.99 -10.33 -12.09
CA SER A 47 15.91 -10.40 -10.94
C SER A 47 15.18 -10.91 -9.69
N MET A 48 15.69 -12.00 -9.11
CA MET A 48 15.19 -12.60 -7.86
C MET A 48 15.07 -11.56 -6.74
N THR A 49 16.03 -10.63 -6.65
CA THR A 49 16.04 -9.55 -5.65
C THR A 49 14.83 -8.63 -5.80
N LEU A 50 14.48 -8.23 -7.02
CA LEU A 50 13.32 -7.39 -7.30
C LEU A 50 12.00 -8.10 -6.97
N THR A 51 11.92 -9.40 -7.27
CA THR A 51 10.77 -10.24 -6.90
C THR A 51 10.61 -10.33 -5.39
N LEU A 52 11.69 -10.49 -4.63
CA LEU A 52 11.64 -10.53 -3.16
C LEU A 52 11.19 -9.18 -2.56
N ILE A 53 11.71 -8.07 -3.07
CA ILE A 53 11.30 -6.72 -2.65
C ILE A 53 9.79 -6.54 -2.86
N PHE A 54 9.30 -6.91 -4.05
CA PHE A 54 7.88 -6.85 -4.34
C PHE A 54 7.06 -7.75 -3.41
N ALA A 55 7.47 -9.01 -3.22
CA ALA A 55 6.74 -9.98 -2.40
C ALA A 55 6.62 -9.52 -0.93
N VAL A 56 7.72 -9.05 -0.33
CA VAL A 56 7.71 -8.54 1.05
C VAL A 56 6.84 -7.29 1.17
N GLY A 57 7.00 -6.34 0.24
CA GLY A 57 6.18 -5.12 0.26
C GLY A 57 4.70 -5.39 0.01
N ALA A 58 4.38 -6.33 -0.89
CA ALA A 58 3.01 -6.77 -1.12
C ALA A 58 2.43 -7.41 0.15
N LEU A 59 3.16 -8.29 0.82
CA LEU A 59 2.71 -8.91 2.07
C LEU A 59 2.42 -7.86 3.15
N LEU A 60 3.34 -6.92 3.37
CA LEU A 60 3.15 -5.82 4.33
C LEU A 60 1.97 -4.93 3.96
N GLY A 61 1.80 -4.63 2.68
CA GLY A 61 0.65 -3.91 2.15
C GLY A 61 -0.67 -4.62 2.48
N HIS A 62 -0.78 -5.91 2.17
CA HIS A 62 -2.01 -6.67 2.46
C HIS A 62 -2.31 -6.78 3.96
N ILE A 63 -1.29 -6.92 4.81
CA ILE A 63 -1.47 -6.88 6.28
C ILE A 63 -2.03 -5.51 6.71
N GLY A 64 -1.45 -4.41 6.23
CA GLY A 64 -1.94 -3.07 6.52
C GLY A 64 -3.36 -2.82 6.00
N PHE A 65 -3.70 -3.37 4.84
CA PHE A 65 -5.04 -3.32 4.29
C PHE A 65 -6.04 -4.05 5.17
N LEU A 66 -5.70 -5.26 5.63
CA LEU A 66 -6.53 -6.06 6.52
C LEU A 66 -6.80 -5.31 7.84
N ILE A 67 -5.77 -4.71 8.44
CA ILE A 67 -5.90 -3.89 9.64
C ILE A 67 -6.82 -2.69 9.38
N GLY A 68 -6.62 -1.97 8.28
CA GLY A 68 -7.45 -0.83 7.89
C GLY A 68 -8.91 -1.21 7.68
N LEU A 69 -9.17 -2.36 7.05
CA LEU A 69 -10.51 -2.91 6.84
C LEU A 69 -11.18 -3.28 8.17
N LEU A 70 -10.46 -3.95 9.08
CA LEU A 70 -10.99 -4.30 10.40
C LEU A 70 -11.36 -3.05 11.21
N LEU A 71 -10.53 -2.02 11.17
CA LEU A 71 -10.83 -0.73 11.81
C LEU A 71 -12.06 -0.06 11.17
N LEU A 72 -12.15 -0.07 9.85
CA LEU A 72 -13.30 0.49 9.13
C LEU A 72 -14.61 -0.24 9.47
N LEU A 73 -14.58 -1.57 9.52
CA LEU A 73 -15.73 -2.39 9.91
C LEU A 73 -16.10 -2.12 11.37
N ARG A 74 -15.11 -2.07 12.28
CA ARG A 74 -15.34 -1.73 13.68
C ARG A 74 -16.05 -0.37 13.79
N ASP A 75 -15.57 0.65 13.10
CA ASP A 75 -16.21 1.97 13.11
C ASP A 75 -17.64 1.90 12.54
N ALA A 76 -17.86 1.18 11.44
CA ALA A 76 -19.17 1.04 10.83
C ALA A 76 -20.19 0.30 11.72
N PHE A 77 -19.75 -0.68 12.51
CA PHE A 77 -20.61 -1.47 13.39
C PHE A 77 -20.82 -0.83 14.76
N PHE A 78 -19.77 -0.25 15.37
CA PHE A 78 -19.81 0.23 16.75
C PHE A 78 -19.98 1.75 16.88
N ASN A 79 -19.62 2.53 15.85
CA ASN A 79 -19.75 4.00 15.87
C ASN A 79 -20.94 4.51 15.04
N LYS A 80 -21.89 3.63 14.66
CA LYS A 80 -23.24 4.06 14.26
C LYS A 80 -23.98 4.60 15.50
N LYS A 81 -23.74 5.86 15.83
CA LYS A 81 -24.66 6.71 16.59
C LYS A 81 -25.10 7.85 15.70
#